data_AF-A0A2V2AZW8-F1
#
_entry.id   AF-A0A2V2AZW8-F1
#
_cell.length_a   1.000
_cell.length_b   1.000
_cell.length_c   1.000
_cell.angle_alpha   90.00
_cell.angle_beta   90.00
_cell.angle_gamma   90.00
#
_symmetry.space_group_name_H-M   'P 1'
#
loop_
_entity.id
_entity.type
_entity.pdbx_description
1 polymer ?
#
loop_
_entity_poly.entity_id
_entity_poly.type
_entity_poly.pdbx_seq_one_letter_code
_entity_poly.pdbx_strand_id
1 'polypeptide(L)'
;MDEYEEFRTLARTLVGHLQAKGNARTTVSHQGVTVEGWVVDHGNSYSSETLYSNAPGDWKEVWGNNDQIILGTDAELYSYSWGSKEGGHPVVTERHSSLTRLQAKDLVGREGAPFSTYTQKLKRLRWS
;
A
#
# COMPACT_ATOMS: atom_id res chain seq x y z
N MET A 1 20.55 19.57 5.40
CA MET A 1 19.17 19.26 5.84
C MET A 1 19.09 17.75 5.93
N ASP A 2 18.39 17.20 6.91
CA ASP A 2 18.22 15.73 7.02
C ASP A 2 17.40 15.25 5.80
N GLU A 3 17.85 14.18 5.12
CA GLU A 3 17.19 13.62 3.94
C GLU A 3 15.72 13.26 4.24
N TYR A 4 15.43 12.90 5.49
CA TYR A 4 14.08 12.66 5.97
C TYR A 4 13.21 13.93 6.03
N GLU A 5 13.79 15.06 6.45
CA GLU A 5 13.10 16.35 6.48
C GLU A 5 12.86 16.91 5.08
N GLU A 6 13.77 16.67 4.14
CA GLU A 6 13.55 16.97 2.71
C GLU A 6 12.38 16.17 2.15
N PHE A 7 12.33 14.87 2.42
CA PHE A 7 11.22 13.99 2.05
C PHE A 7 9.89 14.47 2.63
N ARG A 8 9.84 14.78 3.93
CA ARG A 8 8.63 15.29 4.60
C ARG A 8 8.17 16.62 4.03
N THR A 9 9.09 17.53 3.75
CA THR A 9 8.78 18.83 3.15
C THR A 9 8.16 18.65 1.76
N LEU A 10 8.70 17.74 0.95
CA LEU A 10 8.14 17.40 -0.34
C LEU A 10 6.74 16.80 -0.22
N ALA A 11 6.54 15.84 0.69
CA ALA A 11 5.25 15.20 0.92
C ALA A 11 4.17 16.22 1.31
N ARG A 12 4.47 17.11 2.28
CA ARG A 12 3.54 18.19 2.69
C ARG A 12 3.19 19.13 1.55
N THR A 13 4.20 19.55 0.78
CA THR A 13 3.99 20.43 -0.39
C THR A 13 3.06 19.76 -1.40
N LEU A 14 3.28 18.47 -1.67
CA LEU A 14 2.49 17.72 -2.62
C LEU A 14 1.04 17.53 -2.13
N VAL A 15 0.84 17.20 -0.85
CA VAL A 15 -0.51 17.10 -0.26
C VAL A 15 -1.27 18.42 -0.43
N GLY A 16 -0.65 19.56 -0.13
CA GLY A 16 -1.28 20.87 -0.32
C GLY A 16 -1.75 21.10 -1.76
N HIS A 17 -0.93 20.71 -2.76
CA HIS A 17 -1.32 20.79 -4.17
C HIS A 17 -2.45 19.81 -4.53
N LEU A 18 -2.42 18.58 -4.01
CA LEU A 18 -3.42 17.55 -4.32
C LEU A 18 -4.77 17.83 -3.66
N GLN A 19 -4.77 18.39 -2.44
CA GLN A 19 -5.98 18.84 -1.77
C GLN A 19 -6.68 19.94 -2.56
N ALA A 20 -5.92 20.90 -3.12
CA ALA A 20 -6.46 21.93 -4.00
C ALA A 20 -7.09 21.35 -5.29
N LYS A 21 -6.66 20.17 -5.75
CA LYS A 21 -7.24 19.45 -6.91
C LYS A 21 -8.49 18.61 -6.57
N GLY A 22 -8.73 18.27 -5.29
CA GLY A 22 -10.00 17.69 -4.82
C GLY A 22 -10.28 16.21 -5.13
N ASN A 23 -9.28 15.32 -5.12
CA ASN A 23 -9.45 13.90 -5.52
C ASN A 23 -8.91 12.87 -4.51
N ALA A 24 -8.98 13.15 -3.21
CA ALA A 24 -8.57 12.16 -2.21
C ALA A 24 -9.56 10.98 -2.19
N ARG A 25 -9.05 9.78 -1.92
CA ARG A 25 -9.84 8.56 -1.76
C ARG A 25 -9.68 8.02 -0.35
N THR A 26 -10.78 7.58 0.23
CA THR A 26 -10.78 6.86 1.50
C THR A 26 -10.46 5.39 1.25
N THR A 27 -9.42 4.89 1.92
CA THR A 27 -9.05 3.47 1.95
C THR A 27 -9.27 2.93 3.35
N VAL A 28 -9.95 1.79 3.46
CA VAL A 28 -10.32 1.16 4.73
C VAL A 28 -9.81 -0.28 4.76
N SER A 29 -9.12 -0.66 5.83
CA SER A 29 -8.70 -2.04 6.08
C SER A 29 -9.83 -2.87 6.69
N HIS A 30 -9.68 -4.19 6.66
CA HIS A 30 -10.65 -5.12 7.25
C HIS A 30 -10.78 -4.93 8.77
N GLN A 31 -9.74 -4.37 9.42
CA GLN A 31 -9.72 -4.05 10.85
C GLN A 31 -10.34 -2.66 11.15
N GLY A 32 -10.88 -1.96 10.14
CA GLY A 32 -11.49 -0.64 10.29
C GLY A 32 -10.51 0.53 10.29
N VAL A 33 -9.21 0.29 10.11
CA VAL A 33 -8.21 1.37 9.97
C VAL A 33 -8.49 2.11 8.66
N THR A 34 -8.58 3.43 8.73
CA THR A 34 -8.96 4.27 7.60
C THR A 34 -7.87 5.29 7.31
N VAL A 35 -7.56 5.50 6.04
CA VAL A 35 -6.73 6.61 5.56
C VAL A 35 -7.44 7.30 4.40
N GLU A 36 -7.40 8.62 4.38
CA GLU A 36 -7.78 9.40 3.22
C GLU A 36 -6.52 9.88 2.51
N GLY A 37 -6.43 9.69 1.19
CA GLY A 37 -5.21 10.03 0.46
C GLY A 37 -5.22 9.70 -1.03
N TRP A 38 -4.03 9.68 -1.62
CA TRP A 38 -3.81 9.39 -3.03
C TRP A 38 -2.92 8.18 -3.18
N VAL A 39 -3.29 7.26 -4.07
CA VAL A 39 -2.42 6.14 -4.43
C VAL A 39 -1.25 6.70 -5.24
N VAL A 40 -0.03 6.50 -4.73
CA VAL A 40 1.21 6.98 -5.35
C VAL A 40 2.02 5.89 -6.01
N ASP A 41 1.69 4.64 -5.70
CA ASP A 41 2.32 3.48 -6.32
C ASP A 41 1.42 2.26 -6.17
N HIS A 42 1.51 1.37 -7.14
CA HIS A 42 0.99 0.01 -7.05
C HIS A 42 2.18 -0.93 -6.97
N GLY A 43 2.25 -1.74 -5.91
CA GLY A 43 3.18 -2.84 -5.84
C GLY A 43 2.86 -3.90 -6.90
N ASN A 44 3.87 -4.68 -7.27
CA ASN A 44 3.78 -5.70 -8.32
C ASN A 44 3.39 -7.10 -7.79
N SER A 45 2.51 -7.18 -6.79
CA SER A 45 2.28 -8.44 -6.07
C SER A 45 1.03 -9.20 -6.52
N TYR A 46 0.73 -9.29 -7.82
CA TYR A 46 -0.27 -10.27 -8.27
C TYR A 46 0.30 -11.69 -8.15
N SER A 47 -0.05 -12.41 -7.08
CA SER A 47 0.14 -13.86 -6.98
C SER A 47 -1.20 -14.54 -6.74
N SER A 48 -1.69 -15.27 -7.74
CA SER A 48 -2.67 -16.34 -7.51
C SER A 48 -1.89 -17.62 -7.23
N GLU A 49 -2.07 -18.21 -6.06
CA GLU A 49 -1.44 -19.50 -5.73
C GLU A 49 -2.52 -20.48 -5.25
N THR A 50 -2.65 -21.59 -5.96
CA THR A 50 -3.49 -22.72 -5.55
C THR A 50 -2.62 -23.74 -4.82
N LEU A 51 -2.80 -23.87 -3.51
CA LEU A 51 -2.16 -24.86 -2.67
C LEU A 51 -3.12 -26.05 -2.49
N TYR A 52 -2.70 -27.23 -2.96
CA TYR A 52 -3.41 -28.48 -2.69
C TYR A 52 -2.96 -29.04 -1.34
N SER A 53 -3.91 -29.38 -0.48
CA SER A 53 -3.60 -30.07 0.78
C SER A 53 -3.51 -31.59 0.55
N ASN A 54 -2.82 -32.31 1.43
CA ASN A 54 -2.69 -33.77 1.33
C ASN A 54 -4.01 -34.50 1.66
N ALA A 55 -5.04 -33.80 2.15
CA ALA A 55 -6.34 -34.38 2.45
C ALA A 55 -7.24 -34.41 1.20
N PRO A 56 -7.93 -35.53 0.90
CA PRO A 56 -8.81 -35.62 -0.27
C PRO A 56 -9.90 -34.54 -0.28
N GLY A 57 -9.97 -33.74 -1.35
CA GLY A 57 -10.95 -32.68 -1.55
C GLY A 57 -10.58 -31.31 -0.98
N ASP A 58 -9.49 -31.21 -0.23
CA ASP A 58 -9.08 -29.95 0.40
C ASP A 58 -8.12 -29.16 -0.53
N TRP A 59 -8.65 -28.10 -1.12
CA TRP A 59 -7.91 -27.15 -1.96
C TRP A 59 -7.94 -25.78 -1.30
N LYS A 60 -6.91 -24.97 -1.57
CA LYS A 60 -6.85 -23.58 -1.12
C LYS A 60 -6.32 -22.71 -2.24
N GLU A 61 -7.07 -21.68 -2.60
CA GLU A 61 -6.68 -20.70 -3.59
C GLU A 61 -6.52 -19.34 -2.94
N VAL A 62 -5.34 -18.75 -3.11
CA VAL A 62 -5.06 -17.38 -2.67
C VAL A 62 -5.28 -16.46 -3.85
N TRP A 63 -6.24 -15.56 -3.71
CA TRP A 63 -6.57 -14.56 -4.72
C TRP A 63 -6.08 -13.20 -4.27
N GLY A 64 -5.02 -12.76 -4.96
CA GLY A 64 -4.59 -11.38 -5.08
C GLY A 64 -3.80 -10.81 -3.92
N ASN A 65 -2.89 -9.92 -4.30
CA ASN A 65 -2.12 -9.02 -3.45
C ASN A 65 -2.02 -7.73 -4.28
N ASN A 66 -2.93 -6.78 -4.06
CA ASN A 66 -2.78 -5.47 -4.70
C ASN A 66 -2.19 -4.54 -3.66
N ASP A 67 -0.86 -4.57 -3.57
CA ASP A 67 -0.16 -3.66 -2.68
C ASP A 67 -0.27 -2.24 -3.25
N GLN A 68 -0.67 -1.29 -2.42
CA GLN A 68 -0.77 0.11 -2.78
C GLN A 68 0.03 0.93 -1.78
N ILE A 69 0.77 1.90 -2.29
CA ILE A 69 1.35 2.95 -1.45
C ILE A 69 0.45 4.15 -1.55
N ILE A 70 -0.04 4.63 -0.40
CA ILE A 70 -0.95 5.76 -0.30
C ILE A 70 -0.23 6.91 0.40
N LEU A 71 -0.27 8.10 -0.20
CA LEU A 71 0.07 9.35 0.47
C LEU A 71 -1.18 9.88 1.18
N GLY A 72 -1.17 9.83 2.51
CA GLY A 72 -2.25 10.34 3.34
C GLY A 72 -2.35 11.86 3.30
N THR A 73 -3.53 12.38 3.64
CA THR A 73 -3.76 13.82 3.85
C THR A 73 -2.94 14.42 4.99
N ASP A 74 -2.38 13.58 5.85
CA ASP A 74 -1.43 13.94 6.91
C ASP A 74 0.03 14.01 6.42
N ALA A 75 0.27 13.84 5.11
CA ALA A 75 1.58 13.79 4.47
C ALA A 75 2.45 12.60 4.90
N GLU A 76 1.84 11.53 5.41
CA GLU A 76 2.50 10.27 5.72
C GLU A 76 2.23 9.23 4.64
N LEU A 77 3.12 8.24 4.52
CA LEU A 77 2.93 7.12 3.59
C LEU A 77 2.33 5.91 4.31
N TYR A 78 1.43 5.24 3.61
CA TYR A 78 0.76 4.03 4.07
C TYR A 78 0.94 2.92 3.05
N SER A 79 1.22 1.72 3.52
CA SER A 79 1.10 0.50 2.73
C SER A 79 -0.25 -0.10 2.98
N TYR A 80 -1.02 -0.25 1.90
CA TYR A 80 -2.27 -1.00 1.88
C TYR A 80 -2.05 -2.30 1.14
N SER A 81 -2.49 -3.40 1.73
CA SER A 81 -2.49 -4.70 1.07
C SER A 81 -3.86 -5.34 1.26
N TRP A 82 -4.33 -6.03 0.25
CA TRP A 82 -5.58 -6.79 0.27
C TRP A 82 -5.31 -8.16 -0.33
N GLY A 83 -5.99 -9.17 0.18
CA GLY A 83 -6.05 -10.50 -0.42
C GLY A 83 -7.27 -11.28 0.04
N SER A 84 -7.52 -12.39 -0.63
CA SER A 84 -8.52 -13.36 -0.22
C SER A 84 -7.99 -14.77 -0.33
N LYS A 85 -8.52 -15.68 0.50
CA LYS A 85 -8.22 -17.09 0.49
C LYS A 85 -9.54 -17.83 0.42
N GLU A 86 -9.69 -18.72 -0.55
CA GLU A 86 -10.85 -19.60 -0.65
C GLU A 86 -10.38 -21.05 -0.53
N GLY A 87 -11.06 -21.88 0.24
CA GLY A 87 -10.69 -23.29 0.33
C GLY A 87 -11.48 -24.09 1.36
N GLY A 88 -11.26 -25.40 1.36
CA GLY A 88 -11.84 -26.35 2.31
C GLY A 88 -13.15 -27.02 1.88
N HIS A 89 -13.58 -27.99 2.70
CA HIS A 89 -14.89 -28.62 2.68
C HIS A 89 -15.50 -28.61 4.10
N PRO A 90 -16.47 -27.73 4.41
CA PRO A 90 -17.14 -26.78 3.51
C PRO A 90 -16.22 -25.65 3.03
N VAL A 91 -16.56 -25.04 1.89
CA VAL A 91 -15.81 -23.91 1.33
C VAL A 91 -15.91 -22.70 2.26
N VAL A 92 -14.76 -22.14 2.63
CA VAL A 92 -14.66 -20.90 3.41
C VAL A 92 -13.89 -19.87 2.60
N THR A 93 -14.44 -18.66 2.53
CA THR A 93 -13.74 -17.50 1.95
C THR A 93 -13.29 -16.56 3.07
N GLU A 94 -11.97 -16.39 3.21
CA GLU A 94 -11.36 -15.45 4.15
C GLU A 94 -10.83 -14.24 3.39
N ARG A 95 -11.28 -13.04 3.75
CA ARG A 95 -10.75 -11.79 3.22
C ARG A 95 -9.84 -11.16 4.25
N HIS A 96 -8.70 -10.65 3.80
CA HIS A 96 -7.78 -9.92 4.64
C HIS A 96 -7.36 -8.64 3.93
N SER A 97 -7.30 -7.54 4.67
CA SER A 97 -6.57 -6.37 4.23
C SER A 97 -5.90 -5.72 5.41
N SER A 98 -4.72 -5.16 5.16
CA SER A 98 -3.92 -4.43 6.12
C SER A 98 -3.71 -3.02 5.60
N LEU A 99 -3.63 -2.08 6.53
CA LEU A 99 -3.29 -0.71 6.25
C LEU A 99 -2.34 -0.25 7.36
N THR A 100 -1.09 -0.01 6.99
CA THR A 100 -0.03 0.27 7.95
C THR A 100 0.73 1.51 7.52
N ARG A 101 0.94 2.44 8.45
CA ARG A 101 1.80 3.61 8.22
C ARG A 101 3.25 3.15 8.09
N LEU A 102 3.89 3.54 6.99
CA LEU A 102 5.31 3.30 6.75
C LEU A 102 6.14 4.18 7.68
N GLN A 103 7.10 3.57 8.37
CA GLN A 103 8.05 4.27 9.21
C GLN A 103 9.28 4.66 8.38
N ALA A 104 10.08 5.59 8.87
CA ALA A 104 11.29 6.04 8.17
C ALA A 104 12.21 4.87 7.77
N LYS A 105 12.34 3.85 8.63
CA LYS A 105 13.10 2.61 8.37
C LYS A 105 12.59 1.81 7.18
N ASP A 106 11.31 1.89 6.86
CA ASP A 106 10.66 1.17 5.75
C ASP A 106 10.83 1.93 4.41
N LEU A 107 11.28 3.18 4.48
CA LEU A 107 11.48 4.08 3.33
C LEU A 107 12.95 4.19 2.90
N VAL A 108 13.86 3.50 3.61
CA VAL A 108 15.27 3.41 3.22
C VAL A 108 15.39 2.43 2.04
N GLY A 109 15.94 2.88 0.93
CA GLY A 109 16.18 2.02 -0.23
C GLY A 109 17.21 0.94 0.09
N ARG A 110 17.02 -0.28 -0.43
CA ARG A 110 18.07 -1.32 -0.43
C ARG A 110 19.27 -0.94 -1.29
N GLU A 111 19.05 -0.09 -2.30
CA GLU A 111 20.07 0.45 -3.20
C GLU A 111 19.82 1.96 -3.40
N GLY A 112 20.84 2.80 -3.21
CA GLY A 112 20.77 4.25 -3.36
C GLY A 112 20.67 5.05 -2.05
N ALA A 113 20.55 6.38 -2.17
CA ALA A 113 20.38 7.27 -1.01
C ALA A 113 19.04 6.96 -0.28
N PRO A 114 18.98 7.11 1.06
CA PRO A 114 17.74 6.95 1.82
C PRO A 114 16.57 7.73 1.19
N PHE A 115 15.36 7.17 1.20
CA PHE A 115 14.13 7.80 0.69
C PHE A 115 14.09 8.08 -0.83
N SER A 116 15.17 7.85 -1.58
CA SER A 116 15.29 8.24 -3.00
C SER A 116 14.19 7.68 -3.90
N THR A 117 13.83 6.39 -3.72
CA THR A 117 12.76 5.73 -4.49
C THR A 117 11.40 6.39 -4.26
N TYR A 118 11.04 6.67 -3.01
CA TYR A 118 9.75 7.29 -2.68
C TYR A 118 9.70 8.77 -3.06
N THR A 119 10.82 9.49 -2.91
CA THR A 119 10.97 10.85 -3.42
C THR A 119 10.72 10.92 -4.94
N GLN A 120 11.24 9.97 -5.71
CA GLN A 120 10.97 9.91 -7.16
C GLN A 120 9.49 9.63 -7.46
N LYS A 121 8.85 8.71 -6.72
CA LYS A 121 7.42 8.39 -6.88
C LYS A 121 6.54 9.60 -6.58
N LEU A 122 6.80 10.33 -5.50
CA LEU A 122 6.09 11.57 -5.18
C LEU A 122 6.29 12.65 -6.25
N LYS A 123 7.52 12.79 -6.79
CA LYS A 123 7.80 13.71 -7.88
C LYS A 123 7.00 13.36 -9.16
N ARG A 124 6.78 12.08 -9.46
CA ARG A 124 5.94 11.66 -10.61
C ARG A 124 4.48 12.06 -10.43
N LEU A 125 3.95 11.93 -9.20
CA LEU A 125 2.58 12.33 -8.90
C LEU A 125 2.31 13.83 -9.07
N ARG A 126 3.33 14.67 -8.89
CA ARG A 126 3.22 16.13 -9.07
C ARG A 126 2.82 16.52 -10.50
N TRP A 127 3.10 15.66 -11.48
CA TRP A 127 2.87 15.92 -12.91
C TRP A 127 1.68 15.15 -13.51
N SER A 128 0.98 14.35 -12.71
CA SER A 128 -0.35 13.79 -13.05
C SER A 128 -1.48 14.73 -12.60
#